data_AF-A0A519IHL6-F1
#
_entry.id   AF-A0A519IHL6-F1
#
_cell.length_a   1.000
_cell.length_b   1.000
_cell.length_c   1.000
_cell.angle_alpha   90.00
_cell.angle_beta   90.00
_cell.angle_gamma   90.00
#
_symmetry.space_group_name_H-M   'P 1'
#
loop_
_entity.id
_entity.type
_entity.pdbx_description
1 polymer ?
#
loop_
_entity_poly.entity_id
_entity_poly.type
_entity_poly.pdbx_seq_one_letter_code
_entity_poly.pdbx_strand_id
1 'polypeptide(L)'
;MNDATRRPIGKRTKAGVLVGAVVGGLTLASPQLLDFLGDWEGRGRTVYADKLAGGLPTACGGLTNHTSAKQVIVGEVWTEEECAAGMGEVVTAGQLKLADCFARQPPQGVFNAFSSH
;
A
#
# COMPACT_ATOMS: atom_id res chain seq x y z
N MET A 1 -42.38 23.97 11.62
CA MET A 1 -41.53 23.93 12.83
C MET A 1 -40.65 22.67 12.79
N ASN A 2 -39.34 22.88 12.82
CA ASN A 2 -38.22 22.00 13.25
C ASN A 2 -37.98 20.75 12.39
N ASP A 3 -36.95 20.62 11.54
CA ASP A 3 -35.50 20.94 11.66
C ASP A 3 -34.85 20.57 12.98
N ALA A 4 -34.08 19.48 12.97
CA ALA A 4 -32.72 19.36 13.53
C ALA A 4 -32.38 17.87 13.77
N THR A 5 -31.54 17.30 12.91
CA THR A 5 -30.33 16.51 13.25
C THR A 5 -29.81 15.76 12.01
N ARG A 6 -29.51 16.48 10.92
CA ARG A 6 -28.50 15.98 9.97
C ARG A 6 -27.15 16.22 10.63
N ARG A 7 -26.49 15.15 11.09
CA ARG A 7 -25.08 15.23 11.50
C ARG A 7 -24.28 15.79 10.32
N PRO A 8 -23.39 16.76 10.53
CA PRO A 8 -22.55 17.23 9.45
C PRO A 8 -21.70 16.04 8.98
N ILE A 9 -21.84 15.68 7.71
CA ILE A 9 -20.88 14.81 7.03
C ILE A 9 -19.56 15.58 7.11
N GLY A 10 -18.71 15.16 8.06
CA GLY A 10 -17.38 15.71 8.22
C GLY A 10 -16.71 15.69 6.85
N LYS A 11 -16.20 16.85 6.43
CA LYS A 11 -15.35 16.94 5.24
C LYS A 11 -14.30 15.84 5.39
N ARG A 12 -14.33 14.83 4.52
CA ARG A 12 -13.21 13.91 4.38
C ARG A 12 -12.04 14.81 4.00
N THR A 13 -11.21 15.15 4.97
CA THR A 13 -9.86 15.62 4.70
C THR A 13 -9.32 14.61 3.72
N LYS A 14 -8.99 15.06 2.51
CA LYS A 14 -8.11 14.28 1.64
C LYS A 14 -6.87 14.10 2.49
N ALA A 15 -6.73 12.94 3.12
CA ALA A 15 -5.48 12.55 3.75
C ALA A 15 -4.50 12.54 2.58
N GLY A 16 -3.74 13.63 2.45
CA GLY A 16 -2.57 13.62 1.60
C GLY A 16 -1.76 12.44 2.08
N VAL A 17 -1.57 11.47 1.20
CA VAL A 17 -0.74 10.31 1.45
C VAL A 17 0.66 10.86 1.79
N LEU A 18 1.00 10.90 3.07
CA LEU A 18 2.37 11.08 3.53
C LEU A 18 3.06 9.73 3.36
N VAL A 19 3.41 9.42 2.12
CA VAL A 19 4.33 8.33 1.80
C VAL A 19 5.74 8.89 1.92
N GLY A 20 6.53 8.29 2.80
CA GLY A 20 7.92 8.72 3.07
C GLY A 20 8.19 9.02 4.54
N ALA A 21 7.98 8.05 5.43
CA ALA A 21 8.58 8.13 6.77
C ALA A 21 10.10 7.91 6.64
N VAL A 22 10.92 8.63 7.40
CA VAL A 22 12.38 8.42 7.42
C VAL A 22 12.76 7.69 8.71
N VAL A 23 13.37 6.52 8.58
CA VAL A 23 13.87 5.72 9.71
C VAL A 23 15.35 5.47 9.50
N GLY A 24 16.18 5.92 10.45
CA GLY A 24 17.62 5.79 10.36
C GLY A 24 18.18 6.34 9.04
N GLY A 25 17.66 7.45 8.52
CA GLY A 25 18.10 8.04 7.24
C GLY A 25 17.61 7.34 5.97
N LEU A 26 16.78 6.29 6.08
CA LEU A 26 16.13 5.62 4.95
C LEU A 26 14.70 6.12 4.78
N THR A 27 14.30 6.45 3.56
CA THR A 27 12.92 6.78 3.20
C THR A 27 12.12 5.50 2.98
N LEU A 28 11.10 5.28 3.80
CA LEU A 28 10.17 4.17 3.67
C LEU A 28 9.14 4.44 2.57
N ALA A 29 8.75 3.38 1.86
CA ALA A 29 7.84 3.42 0.72
C ALA A 29 8.18 4.52 -0.28
N SER A 30 9.48 4.76 -0.56
CA SER A 30 9.89 5.86 -1.44
C SER A 30 9.12 5.84 -2.78
N PRO A 31 8.76 7.00 -3.36
CA PRO A 31 8.01 7.05 -4.62
C PRO A 31 8.66 6.22 -5.73
N GLN A 32 9.99 6.25 -5.82
CA GLN A 32 10.75 5.45 -6.80
C GLN A 32 10.55 3.94 -6.61
N LEU A 33 10.48 3.47 -5.36
CA LEU A 33 10.18 2.07 -5.07
C LEU A 33 8.74 1.72 -5.42
N LEU A 34 7.77 2.55 -5.02
CA LEU A 34 6.35 2.27 -5.30
C LEU A 34 6.05 2.28 -6.80
N ASP A 35 6.66 3.18 -7.56
CA ASP A 35 6.53 3.17 -9.02
C ASP A 35 7.19 1.93 -9.65
N PHE A 36 8.39 1.56 -9.18
CA PHE A 36 9.05 0.34 -9.62
C PHE A 36 8.20 -0.91 -9.35
N LEU A 37 7.66 -1.04 -8.14
CA LEU A 37 6.75 -2.12 -7.78
C LEU A 37 5.47 -2.08 -8.63
N GLY A 38 4.90 -0.91 -8.87
CA GLY A 38 3.72 -0.76 -9.73
C GLY A 38 3.94 -1.28 -11.15
N ASP A 39 5.13 -1.06 -11.72
CA ASP A 39 5.46 -1.54 -13.07
C ASP A 39 5.73 -3.05 -13.11
N TRP A 40 6.31 -3.62 -12.04
CA TRP A 40 6.64 -5.05 -11.95
C TRP A 40 5.48 -5.94 -11.50
N GLU A 41 4.80 -5.55 -10.42
CA GLU A 41 3.62 -6.26 -9.87
C GLU A 41 2.35 -5.99 -10.70
N GLY A 42 2.38 -4.94 -11.52
CA GLY A 42 1.29 -4.50 -12.36
C GLY A 42 0.34 -3.51 -11.68
N ARG A 43 -0.28 -2.65 -12.48
CA ARG A 43 -1.17 -1.55 -12.02
C ARG A 43 -2.66 -1.89 -12.13
N GLY A 44 -3.01 -3.18 -12.07
CA GLY A 44 -4.39 -3.66 -12.20
C GLY A 44 -5.27 -3.25 -11.01
N ARG A 45 -6.44 -2.65 -11.28
CA ARG A 45 -7.34 -2.14 -10.24
C ARG A 45 -8.55 -3.02 -9.93
N THR A 46 -8.82 -4.00 -10.78
CA THR A 46 -9.92 -4.95 -10.58
C THR A 46 -9.44 -6.09 -9.70
N VAL A 47 -10.14 -6.34 -8.60
CA VAL A 47 -9.87 -7.47 -7.71
C VAL A 47 -10.16 -8.77 -8.44
N TYR A 48 -9.20 -9.69 -8.42
CA TYR A 48 -9.29 -10.97 -9.10
C TYR A 48 -9.06 -12.14 -8.14
N ALA A 49 -9.56 -13.32 -8.52
CA ALA A 49 -9.20 -14.56 -7.85
C ALA A 49 -7.84 -15.00 -8.39
N ASP A 50 -6.79 -14.88 -7.57
CA ASP A 50 -5.44 -15.22 -7.98
C ASP A 50 -5.27 -16.73 -8.05
N LYS A 51 -5.18 -17.26 -9.27
CA LYS A 51 -5.04 -18.70 -9.52
C LYS A 51 -3.67 -19.25 -9.09
N LEU A 52 -2.63 -18.41 -9.03
CA LEU A 52 -1.31 -18.80 -8.54
C LEU A 52 -1.32 -18.94 -7.02
N ALA A 53 -2.18 -18.18 -6.34
CA ALA A 53 -2.40 -18.23 -4.89
C ALA A 53 -3.67 -19.03 -4.49
N GLY A 54 -4.07 -20.04 -5.28
CA GLY A 54 -5.17 -20.94 -4.92
C GLY A 54 -6.58 -20.30 -4.92
N GLY A 55 -6.77 -19.22 -5.66
CA GLY A 55 -8.04 -18.48 -5.77
C GLY A 55 -8.20 -17.35 -4.76
N LEU A 56 -7.12 -16.95 -4.08
CA LEU A 56 -7.16 -15.89 -3.07
C LEU A 56 -7.57 -14.54 -3.70
N PRO A 57 -8.55 -13.82 -3.13
CA PRO A 57 -8.91 -12.47 -3.58
C PRO A 57 -7.72 -11.51 -3.48
N THR A 58 -7.34 -10.94 -4.63
CA THR A 58 -6.13 -10.14 -4.79
C THR A 58 -6.40 -8.85 -5.56
N ALA A 59 -5.87 -7.73 -5.08
CA ALA A 59 -6.00 -6.39 -5.65
C ALA A 59 -4.62 -5.77 -5.90
N CYS A 60 -4.53 -4.79 -6.82
CA CYS A 60 -3.40 -3.86 -6.94
C CYS A 60 -2.00 -4.51 -6.91
N GLY A 61 -1.81 -5.60 -7.68
CA GLY A 61 -0.50 -6.26 -7.77
C GLY A 61 -0.10 -7.11 -6.56
N GLY A 62 -1.04 -7.55 -5.71
CA GLY A 62 -0.73 -8.52 -4.65
C GLY A 62 -1.34 -8.25 -3.27
N LEU A 63 -2.15 -7.21 -3.12
CA LEU A 63 -2.88 -6.95 -1.87
C LEU A 63 -3.97 -7.99 -1.66
N THR A 64 -3.97 -8.64 -0.49
CA THR A 64 -4.96 -9.66 -0.12
C THR A 64 -5.62 -9.29 1.20
N ASN A 65 -6.63 -10.04 1.64
CA ASN A 65 -7.21 -9.85 2.99
C ASN A 65 -6.22 -10.11 4.14
N HIS A 66 -5.03 -10.66 3.87
CA HIS A 66 -3.97 -10.83 4.87
C HIS A 66 -3.11 -9.58 5.06
N THR A 67 -3.04 -8.72 4.05
CA THR A 67 -2.12 -7.58 4.00
C THR A 67 -2.82 -6.23 3.92
N SER A 68 -4.02 -6.18 3.35
CA SER A 68 -4.81 -4.94 3.22
C SER A 68 -5.72 -4.70 4.41
N ALA A 69 -5.83 -3.44 4.83
CA ALA A 69 -6.86 -2.99 5.77
C ALA A 69 -8.25 -2.90 5.12
N LYS A 70 -8.32 -2.70 3.80
CA LYS A 70 -9.56 -2.73 3.03
C LYS A 70 -9.89 -4.18 2.68
N GLN A 71 -11.15 -4.57 2.85
CA GLN A 71 -11.61 -5.90 2.46
C GLN A 71 -11.45 -6.10 0.95
N VAL A 72 -10.83 -7.22 0.56
CA VAL A 72 -10.57 -7.58 -0.84
C VAL A 72 -11.65 -8.52 -1.34
N ILE A 73 -12.52 -8.01 -2.22
CA ILE A 73 -13.70 -8.71 -2.76
C ILE A 73 -13.57 -8.85 -4.27
N VAL A 74 -13.56 -10.09 -4.78
CA VAL A 74 -13.40 -10.37 -6.22
C VAL A 74 -14.47 -9.63 -7.04
N GLY A 75 -14.02 -8.97 -8.12
CA GLY A 75 -14.87 -8.17 -9.02
C GLY A 75 -15.04 -6.70 -8.64
N GLU A 76 -14.63 -6.30 -7.43
CA GLU A 76 -14.56 -4.88 -7.06
C GLU A 76 -13.47 -4.17 -7.88
N VAL A 77 -13.65 -2.88 -8.17
CA VAL A 77 -12.63 -2.03 -8.80
C VAL A 77 -12.20 -0.97 -7.81
N TRP A 78 -10.91 -0.96 -7.46
CA TRP A 78 -10.35 0.02 -6.55
C TRP A 78 -9.94 1.30 -7.28
N THR A 79 -9.87 2.41 -6.55
CA THR A 79 -9.27 3.65 -7.06
C THR A 79 -7.75 3.56 -7.04
N GLU A 80 -7.08 4.45 -7.78
CA GLU A 80 -5.61 4.53 -7.75
C GLU A 80 -5.10 4.88 -6.35
N GLU A 81 -5.82 5.73 -5.63
CA GLU A 81 -5.48 6.11 -4.25
C GLU A 81 -5.63 4.95 -3.28
N GLU A 82 -6.63 4.09 -3.46
CA GLU A 82 -6.81 2.89 -2.64
C GLU A 82 -5.66 1.90 -2.87
N CYS A 83 -5.25 1.70 -4.12
CA CYS A 83 -4.08 0.88 -4.45
C CYS A 83 -2.80 1.47 -3.85
N ALA A 84 -2.56 2.77 -4.02
CA ALA A 84 -1.37 3.45 -3.54
C ALA A 84 -1.28 3.42 -2.00
N ALA A 85 -2.40 3.63 -1.30
CA ALA A 85 -2.46 3.57 0.15
C ALA A 85 -2.14 2.15 0.65
N GLY A 86 -2.83 1.13 0.12
CA GLY A 86 -2.61 -0.26 0.53
C GLY A 86 -1.19 -0.74 0.27
N MET A 87 -0.63 -0.44 -0.92
CA MET A 87 0.76 -0.79 -1.23
C MET A 87 1.74 -0.04 -0.34
N GLY A 88 1.53 1.26 -0.11
CA GLY A 88 2.37 2.07 0.77
C GLY A 88 2.41 1.52 2.20
N GLU A 89 1.27 1.09 2.74
CA GLU A 89 1.17 0.47 4.06
C GLU A 89 1.94 -0.85 4.15
N VAL A 90 1.72 -1.76 3.19
CA VAL A 90 2.38 -3.09 3.17
C VAL A 90 3.88 -2.95 2.98
N VAL A 91 4.32 -2.11 2.04
CA VAL A 91 5.75 -1.85 1.79
C VAL A 91 6.41 -1.23 3.02
N THR A 92 5.76 -0.26 3.66
CA THR A 92 6.28 0.36 4.89
C THR A 92 6.44 -0.68 6.00
N ALA A 93 5.42 -1.52 6.23
CA ALA A 93 5.46 -2.55 7.25
C ALA A 93 6.56 -3.59 7.00
N GLY A 94 6.77 -3.99 5.73
CA GLY A 94 7.86 -4.86 5.33
C GLY A 94 9.23 -4.22 5.53
N GLN A 95 9.38 -2.96 5.11
CA GLN A 95 10.63 -2.22 5.21
C GLN A 95 11.06 -1.96 6.66
N LEU A 96 10.12 -1.75 7.58
CA LEU A 96 10.43 -1.65 9.01
C LEU A 96 11.10 -2.92 9.54
N LYS A 97 10.59 -4.11 9.16
CA LYS A 97 11.20 -5.39 9.54
C LYS A 97 12.53 -5.62 8.81
N LEU A 98 12.59 -5.25 7.53
CA LEU A 98 13.79 -5.38 6.71
C LEU A 98 14.94 -4.52 7.27
N ALA A 99 14.65 -3.34 7.82
CA ALA A 99 15.66 -2.47 8.43
C ALA A 99 16.41 -3.18 9.58
N ASP A 100 15.72 -4.01 10.36
CA ASP A 100 16.32 -4.79 11.44
C ASP A 100 17.28 -5.89 10.94
N CYS A 101 17.18 -6.29 9.68
CA CYS A 101 18.07 -7.29 9.07
C CYS A 101 19.45 -6.72 8.69
N PHE A 102 19.62 -5.40 8.65
CA PHE A 102 20.86 -4.76 8.22
C PHE A 102 21.80 -4.45 9.40
N ALA A 103 22.95 -5.13 9.45
CA ALA A 103 24.00 -4.83 10.45
C ALA A 103 24.65 -3.44 10.24
N ARG A 104 24.57 -2.89 9.03
CA ARG A 104 25.03 -1.54 8.67
C ARG A 104 23.99 -0.92 7.76
N GLN A 105 23.69 0.36 7.97
CA GLN A 105 22.71 1.07 7.17
C GLN A 105 23.08 1.01 5.67
N PRO A 106 22.20 0.45 4.83
CA PRO A 106 22.44 0.37 3.39
C PRO A 106 22.20 1.74 2.71
N PRO A 107 22.78 1.97 1.51
CA PRO A 107 22.32 3.04 0.64
C PRO A 107 20.84 2.86 0.26
N GLN A 108 20.11 3.96 0.05
CA GLN A 108 18.66 3.92 -0.23
C GLN A 108 18.28 3.00 -1.41
N GLY A 109 19.05 3.04 -2.50
CA GLY A 109 18.77 2.20 -3.67
C GLY A 109 18.89 0.70 -3.36
N VAL A 110 19.84 0.33 -2.49
CA VAL A 110 20.00 -1.06 -2.03
C VAL A 110 18.82 -1.44 -1.14
N PHE A 111 18.42 -0.58 -0.20
CA PHE A 111 17.26 -0.82 0.65
C PHE A 111 15.97 -1.03 -0.16
N ASN A 112 15.74 -0.18 -1.17
CA ASN A 112 14.61 -0.32 -2.09
C ASN A 112 14.66 -1.65 -2.84
N ALA A 113 15.82 -2.07 -3.35
CA ALA A 113 15.96 -3.34 -4.07
C ALA A 113 15.62 -4.56 -3.19
N PHE A 114 16.04 -4.55 -1.91
CA PHE A 114 15.68 -5.61 -0.95
C PHE A 114 14.19 -5.61 -0.56
N SER A 115 13.43 -4.58 -0.91
CA SER A 115 11.99 -4.47 -0.60
C SER A 115 11.08 -5.10 -1.65
N SER A 116 11.64 -5.65 -2.74
CA SER A 116 10.90 -6.19 -3.88
C SER A 116 10.88 -7.73 -3.91
N HIS A 117 11.10 -8.40 -2.77
CA HIS A 117 11.37 -9.84 -2.72
C HIS A 117 10.45 -10.60 -1.77
#